data_AF-A0A090KLV3-F1
#
_entry.id   AF-A0A090KLV3-F1
#
_cell.length_a   1.000
_cell.length_b   1.000
_cell.length_c   1.000
_cell.angle_alpha   90.00
_cell.angle_beta   90.00
_cell.angle_gamma   90.00
#
_symmetry.space_group_name_H-M   'P 1'
#
loop_
_entity.id
_entity.type
_entity.pdbx_description
1 polymer ?
#
loop_
_entity_poly.entity_id
_entity_poly.type
_entity_poly.pdbx_seq_one_letter_code
_entity_poly.pdbx_strand_id
1 'polypeptide(L)'
;MNAKTLISVGLLVMTWSAPGTAGQTSNAAAGSERFEVTSIKAVRPTLVDTIAALQRGDPKGAKTTFDAFDSAWNGIEVYINTRSPELYGAIETNYEAKIMKALDAPPPDLASVVADARAMLGKFDEAVTLVQREAPLSPLYDDIARLRIVRAHLREVNPALKSSDFAKARTSFDAFNEKWDSIEDLVKARSREAYDGIEKGMIDIERALMENTPDVQRVTALVASVMDKYNGVVAQITREARNAK
;
A
#
# COMPACT_ATOMS: atom_id res chain seq x y z
N MET A 1 -83.22 -21.76 -14.73
CA MET A 1 -82.38 -21.92 -13.51
C MET A 1 -81.69 -20.59 -13.24
N ASN A 2 -81.77 -20.15 -12.00
CA ASN A 2 -81.70 -18.75 -11.59
C ASN A 2 -80.29 -18.15 -11.63
N ALA A 3 -80.22 -16.94 -12.21
CA ALA A 3 -79.15 -15.98 -11.99
C ALA A 3 -79.20 -15.44 -10.55
N LYS A 4 -78.04 -15.31 -9.92
CA LYS A 4 -77.83 -14.37 -8.81
C LYS A 4 -76.56 -13.56 -9.04
N THR A 5 -76.82 -12.34 -9.46
CA THR A 5 -76.03 -11.12 -9.33
C THR A 5 -75.47 -10.96 -7.91
N LEU A 6 -74.20 -10.59 -7.81
CA LEU A 6 -73.66 -9.87 -6.66
C LEU A 6 -72.78 -8.73 -7.16
N ILE A 7 -73.24 -7.52 -6.85
CA ILE A 7 -72.61 -6.23 -7.07
C ILE A 7 -71.59 -6.03 -5.94
N SER A 8 -70.32 -5.81 -6.27
CA SER A 8 -69.36 -5.22 -5.34
C SER A 8 -68.93 -3.86 -5.86
N VAL A 9 -69.30 -2.86 -5.07
CA VAL A 9 -68.98 -1.44 -5.22
C VAL A 9 -67.47 -1.22 -5.09
N GLY A 10 -66.94 -0.38 -5.97
CA GLY A 10 -65.53 -0.05 -6.04
C GLY A 10 -65.03 0.81 -4.89
N LEU A 11 -63.72 0.74 -4.68
CA LEU A 11 -62.92 1.80 -4.06
C LEU A 11 -61.69 1.99 -4.95
N LEU A 12 -61.74 3.02 -5.80
CA LEU A 12 -60.61 3.50 -6.58
C LEU A 12 -59.79 4.43 -5.68
N VAL A 13 -58.67 3.94 -5.14
CA VAL A 13 -57.70 4.80 -4.47
C VAL A 13 -56.75 5.36 -5.53
N MET A 14 -57.00 6.60 -5.94
CA MET A 14 -55.99 7.42 -6.64
C MET A 14 -54.91 7.82 -5.63
N THR A 15 -53.73 7.21 -5.70
CA THR A 15 -52.55 7.75 -5.02
C THR A 15 -51.76 8.63 -5.98
N TRP A 16 -51.71 9.92 -5.66
CA TRP A 16 -50.79 10.92 -6.20
C TRP A 16 -49.32 10.46 -6.06
N SER A 17 -48.56 10.55 -7.15
CA SER A 17 -47.09 10.47 -7.12
C SER A 17 -46.51 11.82 -6.76
N ALA A 18 -45.86 11.92 -5.60
CA ALA A 18 -44.93 13.01 -5.27
C ALA A 18 -43.48 12.56 -5.56
N PRO A 19 -42.60 13.43 -6.10
CA PRO A 19 -41.19 13.12 -6.24
C PRO A 19 -40.50 13.41 -4.90
N GLY A 20 -39.99 12.37 -4.23
CA GLY A 20 -39.34 12.53 -2.92
C GLY A 20 -38.39 11.39 -2.59
N THR A 21 -37.09 11.72 -2.60
CA THR A 21 -35.96 11.02 -1.97
C THR A 21 -35.79 9.54 -2.33
N ALA A 22 -35.05 9.29 -3.42
CA ALA A 22 -34.31 8.05 -3.60
C ALA A 22 -33.19 7.98 -2.55
N GLY A 23 -33.53 7.49 -1.35
CA GLY A 23 -32.56 6.93 -0.43
C GLY A 23 -31.94 5.72 -1.13
N GLN A 24 -30.68 5.85 -1.52
CA GLN A 24 -29.82 4.72 -1.84
C GLN A 24 -29.74 3.85 -0.59
N THR A 25 -30.59 2.82 -0.55
CA THR A 25 -30.31 1.64 0.26
C THR A 25 -29.11 0.97 -0.40
N SER A 26 -27.94 1.27 0.14
CA SER A 26 -26.72 0.52 -0.14
C SER A 26 -26.97 -0.92 0.26
N ASN A 27 -27.32 -1.74 -0.73
CA ASN A 27 -27.27 -3.18 -0.62
C ASN A 27 -25.81 -3.54 -0.28
N ALA A 28 -25.57 -3.85 0.99
CA ALA A 28 -24.36 -4.48 1.46
C ALA A 28 -24.25 -5.84 0.78
N ALA A 29 -23.64 -5.87 -0.40
CA ALA A 29 -23.12 -7.08 -0.99
C ALA A 29 -22.22 -7.75 0.05
N ALA A 30 -22.37 -9.08 0.24
CA ALA A 30 -21.56 -9.90 1.12
C ALA A 30 -20.09 -9.45 1.05
N GLY A 31 -19.64 -8.79 2.13
CA GLY A 31 -18.62 -7.75 2.05
C GLY A 31 -17.25 -8.29 1.70
N SER A 32 -16.64 -7.76 0.64
CA SER A 32 -15.19 -7.86 0.44
C SER A 32 -14.47 -7.44 1.73
N GLU A 33 -13.43 -8.17 2.12
CA GLU A 33 -12.58 -7.78 3.25
C GLU A 33 -12.05 -6.35 3.04
N ARG A 34 -11.97 -5.56 4.12
CA ARG A 34 -11.52 -4.17 4.07
C ARG A 34 -10.13 -4.08 3.45
N PHE A 35 -9.90 -3.09 2.59
CA PHE A 35 -8.61 -2.91 1.93
C PHE A 35 -7.44 -2.84 2.93
N GLU A 36 -7.61 -2.07 4.02
CA GLU A 36 -6.67 -2.03 5.15
C GLU A 36 -6.30 -3.44 5.66
N VAL A 37 -7.27 -4.33 5.86
CA VAL A 37 -7.01 -5.68 6.37
C VAL A 37 -6.30 -6.53 5.33
N THR A 38 -6.80 -6.53 4.09
CA THR A 38 -6.25 -7.32 2.99
C THR A 38 -4.80 -6.91 2.67
N SER A 39 -4.51 -5.61 2.68
CA SER A 39 -3.18 -5.08 2.36
C SER A 39 -2.13 -5.45 3.43
N ILE A 40 -2.47 -5.38 4.72
CA ILE A 40 -1.56 -5.80 5.79
C ILE A 40 -1.31 -7.31 5.73
N LYS A 41 -2.35 -8.12 5.52
CA LYS A 41 -2.18 -9.58 5.37
C LYS A 41 -1.29 -9.96 4.18
N ALA A 42 -1.32 -9.18 3.10
CA ALA A 42 -0.50 -9.43 1.92
C ALA A 42 1.02 -9.26 2.18
N VAL A 43 1.41 -8.53 3.23
CA VAL A 43 2.83 -8.38 3.60
C VAL A 43 3.35 -9.59 4.37
N ARG A 44 2.50 -10.24 5.18
CA ARG A 44 2.88 -11.36 6.07
C ARG A 44 3.72 -12.46 5.42
N PRO A 45 3.44 -12.94 4.18
CA PRO A 45 4.24 -13.98 3.55
C PRO A 45 5.73 -13.64 3.42
N THR A 46 6.09 -12.36 3.24
CA THR A 46 7.50 -11.95 3.12
C THR A 46 8.31 -12.29 4.38
N LEU A 47 7.77 -12.05 5.58
CA LEU A 47 8.40 -12.47 6.85
C LEU A 47 8.50 -13.99 6.99
N VAL A 48 7.46 -14.71 6.55
CA VAL A 48 7.47 -16.19 6.57
C VAL A 48 8.58 -16.72 5.66
N ASP A 49 8.72 -16.15 4.47
CA ASP A 49 9.75 -16.53 3.51
C ASP A 49 11.15 -16.16 4.01
N THR A 50 11.32 -15.03 4.69
CA THR A 50 12.57 -14.68 5.38
C THR A 50 12.96 -15.72 6.42
N ILE A 51 12.02 -16.10 7.30
CA ILE A 51 12.26 -17.13 8.32
C ILE A 51 12.64 -18.46 7.64
N ALA A 52 11.95 -18.84 6.56
CA ALA A 52 12.24 -20.06 5.83
C ALA A 52 13.63 -20.04 5.18
N ALA A 53 14.06 -18.92 4.62
CA ALA A 53 15.39 -18.76 4.04
C ALA A 53 16.50 -18.83 5.12
N LEU A 54 16.30 -18.14 6.24
CA LEU A 54 17.21 -18.21 7.38
C LEU A 54 17.38 -19.64 7.92
N GLN A 55 16.29 -20.39 8.03
CA GLN A 55 16.31 -21.79 8.47
C GLN A 55 17.05 -22.73 7.51
N ARG A 56 17.11 -22.39 6.21
CA ARG A 56 17.90 -23.11 5.21
C ARG A 56 19.38 -22.72 5.22
N GLY A 57 19.80 -21.80 6.09
CA GLY A 57 21.16 -21.27 6.09
C GLY A 57 21.45 -20.34 4.91
N ASP A 58 20.41 -19.70 4.33
CA ASP A 58 20.51 -18.85 3.15
C ASP A 58 20.38 -17.35 3.52
N PRO A 59 21.47 -16.68 3.94
CA PRO A 59 21.44 -15.26 4.29
C PRO A 59 21.10 -14.35 3.11
N LYS A 60 21.45 -14.75 1.88
CA LYS A 60 21.17 -13.94 0.69
C LYS A 60 19.69 -13.96 0.36
N GLY A 61 19.07 -15.15 0.33
CA GLY A 61 17.62 -15.28 0.16
C GLY A 61 16.83 -14.67 1.31
N ALA A 62 17.33 -14.75 2.55
CA ALA A 62 16.74 -14.06 3.69
C ALA A 62 16.76 -12.55 3.50
N LYS A 63 17.90 -11.98 3.07
CA LYS A 63 18.00 -10.55 2.75
C LYS A 63 17.03 -10.15 1.63
N THR A 64 16.97 -10.90 0.53
CA THR A 64 16.05 -10.59 -0.57
C THR A 64 14.58 -10.56 -0.13
N THR A 65 14.15 -11.55 0.64
CA THR A 65 12.76 -11.61 1.13
C THR A 65 12.47 -10.57 2.21
N PHE A 66 13.47 -10.19 3.01
CA PHE A 66 13.33 -9.15 4.03
C PHE A 66 13.33 -7.74 3.43
N ASP A 67 14.13 -7.49 2.38
CA ASP A 67 14.05 -6.25 1.61
C ASP A 67 12.64 -6.11 0.95
N ALA A 68 12.02 -7.22 0.54
CA ALA A 68 10.64 -7.21 0.06
C ALA A 68 9.62 -6.91 1.19
N PHE A 69 9.90 -7.35 2.42
CA PHE A 69 9.11 -6.94 3.60
C PHE A 69 9.19 -5.42 3.81
N ASP A 70 10.40 -4.85 3.91
CA ASP A 70 10.63 -3.41 4.14
C ASP A 70 9.87 -2.54 3.13
N SER A 71 10.00 -2.91 1.85
CA SER A 71 9.32 -2.22 0.75
C SER A 71 7.79 -2.27 0.89
N ALA A 72 7.23 -3.43 1.22
CA ALA A 72 5.79 -3.62 1.36
C ALA A 72 5.23 -2.99 2.65
N TRP A 73 5.99 -3.06 3.75
CA TRP A 73 5.68 -2.45 5.04
C TRP A 73 5.56 -0.93 4.93
N ASN A 74 6.44 -0.27 4.16
CA ASN A 74 6.34 1.18 3.93
C ASN A 74 4.98 1.62 3.35
N GLY A 75 4.35 0.74 2.58
CA GLY A 75 3.01 0.93 2.02
C GLY A 75 1.93 1.02 3.10
N ILE A 76 2.00 0.14 4.10
CA ILE A 76 0.88 -0.14 5.00
C ILE A 76 1.10 0.28 6.46
N GLU A 77 2.34 0.67 6.83
CA GLU A 77 2.72 1.05 8.21
C GLU A 77 1.81 2.14 8.80
N VAL A 78 1.19 2.97 7.95
CA VAL A 78 0.31 4.07 8.36
C VAL A 78 -0.88 3.57 9.18
N TYR A 79 -1.42 2.40 8.86
CA TYR A 79 -2.54 1.81 9.59
C TYR A 79 -2.13 1.43 11.02
N ILE A 80 -1.00 0.72 11.15
CA ILE A 80 -0.49 0.28 12.45
C ILE A 80 -0.07 1.50 13.28
N ASN A 81 0.72 2.42 12.74
CA ASN A 81 1.17 3.62 13.45
C ASN A 81 0.00 4.48 13.95
N THR A 82 -1.09 4.54 13.18
CA THR A 82 -2.27 5.32 13.53
C THR A 82 -3.09 4.73 14.67
N ARG A 83 -3.13 3.39 14.78
CA ARG A 83 -3.91 2.66 15.79
C ARG A 83 -3.09 2.30 17.02
N SER A 84 -1.82 1.93 16.83
CA SER A 84 -0.90 1.54 17.88
C SER A 84 0.54 1.93 17.53
N PRO A 85 0.98 3.12 18.00
CA PRO A 85 2.39 3.53 17.92
C PRO A 85 3.34 2.53 18.61
N GLU A 86 2.87 1.81 19.62
CA GLU A 86 3.63 0.77 20.31
C GLU A 86 3.91 -0.43 19.39
N LEU A 87 2.89 -0.97 18.72
CA LEU A 87 3.08 -2.08 17.77
C LEU A 87 3.92 -1.63 16.57
N TYR A 88 3.70 -0.42 16.08
CA TYR A 88 4.54 0.17 15.04
C TYR A 88 6.00 0.22 15.48
N GLY A 89 6.30 0.77 16.66
CA GLY A 89 7.67 0.87 17.18
C GLY A 89 8.30 -0.50 17.45
N ALA A 90 7.52 -1.49 17.88
CA ALA A 90 8.00 -2.85 18.06
C ALA A 90 8.40 -3.51 16.72
N ILE A 91 7.62 -3.30 15.66
CA ILE A 91 7.87 -3.86 14.32
C ILE A 91 9.03 -3.11 13.65
N GLU A 92 8.87 -1.81 13.37
CA GLU A 92 9.80 -0.98 12.60
C GLU A 92 11.08 -0.66 13.38
N THR A 93 10.94 0.05 14.50
CA THR A 93 12.09 0.67 15.17
C THR A 93 12.92 -0.36 15.94
N ASN A 94 12.31 -1.48 16.34
CA ASN A 94 12.99 -2.54 17.07
C ASN A 94 13.37 -3.71 16.15
N TYR A 95 12.42 -4.53 15.72
CA TYR A 95 12.76 -5.79 15.06
C TYR A 95 13.29 -5.60 13.63
N GLU A 96 12.65 -4.76 12.82
CA GLU A 96 13.08 -4.54 11.44
C GLU A 96 14.49 -3.96 11.38
N ALA A 97 14.74 -2.88 12.13
CA ALA A 97 16.07 -2.28 12.24
C ALA A 97 17.14 -3.27 12.70
N LYS A 98 16.82 -4.16 13.67
CA LYS A 98 17.74 -5.21 14.14
C LYS A 98 18.03 -6.25 13.06
N ILE A 99 16.99 -6.75 12.39
CA ILE A 99 17.11 -7.78 11.36
C ILE A 99 17.89 -7.26 10.15
N MET A 100 17.59 -6.06 9.66
CA MET A 100 18.35 -5.43 8.58
C MET A 100 19.83 -5.35 8.92
N LYS A 101 20.14 -4.79 10.09
CA LYS A 101 21.53 -4.64 10.56
C LYS A 101 22.23 -5.99 10.68
N ALA A 102 21.54 -7.00 11.19
CA ALA A 102 22.12 -8.33 11.38
C ALA A 102 22.39 -9.05 10.04
N LEU A 103 21.49 -8.91 9.06
CA LEU A 103 21.65 -9.48 7.72
C LEU A 103 22.77 -8.82 6.90
N ASP A 104 23.08 -7.56 7.18
CA ASP A 104 24.18 -6.84 6.53
C ASP A 104 25.57 -7.13 7.15
N ALA A 105 25.64 -7.82 8.30
CA ALA A 105 26.89 -8.13 8.99
C ALA A 105 27.61 -9.36 8.37
N PRO A 106 28.95 -9.32 8.18
CA PRO A 106 29.71 -10.49 7.70
C PRO A 106 30.46 -11.25 8.82
N PRO A 107 30.16 -12.54 9.09
CA PRO A 107 28.96 -13.30 8.72
C PRO A 107 27.77 -13.00 9.65
N PRO A 108 26.53 -13.13 9.18
CA PRO A 108 25.35 -12.91 10.02
C PRO A 108 25.16 -14.07 11.01
N ASP A 109 24.78 -13.76 12.25
CA ASP A 109 24.34 -14.76 13.23
C ASP A 109 22.89 -15.19 12.90
N LEU A 110 22.77 -16.18 12.02
CA LEU A 110 21.48 -16.66 11.55
C LEU A 110 20.55 -17.15 12.66
N ALA A 111 21.10 -17.70 13.75
CA ALA A 111 20.26 -18.18 14.86
C ALA A 111 19.58 -17.01 15.57
N SER A 112 20.32 -15.93 15.83
CA SER A 112 19.75 -14.69 16.36
C SER A 112 18.74 -14.07 15.39
N VAL A 113 19.05 -14.00 14.09
CA VAL A 113 18.12 -13.41 13.10
C VAL A 113 16.81 -14.21 13.01
N VAL A 114 16.86 -15.55 13.07
CA VAL A 114 15.62 -16.38 13.11
C VAL A 114 14.78 -16.06 14.35
N ALA A 115 15.40 -15.86 15.51
CA ALA A 115 14.69 -15.54 16.73
C ALA A 115 13.99 -14.17 16.63
N ASP A 116 14.70 -13.15 16.14
CA ASP A 116 14.16 -11.81 15.93
C ASP A 116 13.04 -11.80 14.88
N ALA A 117 13.22 -12.49 13.74
CA ALA A 117 12.21 -12.56 12.68
C ALA A 117 10.92 -13.27 13.15
N ARG A 118 11.04 -14.32 13.97
CA ARG A 118 9.87 -14.98 14.60
C ARG A 118 9.15 -14.07 15.59
N ALA A 119 9.90 -13.33 16.40
CA ALA A 119 9.32 -12.37 17.34
C ALA A 119 8.60 -11.23 16.61
N MET A 120 9.18 -10.73 15.53
CA MET A 120 8.58 -9.74 14.64
C MET A 120 7.29 -10.26 14.00
N LEU A 121 7.28 -11.49 13.47
CA LEU A 121 6.09 -12.11 12.91
C LEU A 121 4.95 -12.20 13.94
N GLY A 122 5.26 -12.52 15.21
CA GLY A 122 4.27 -12.48 16.29
C GLY A 122 3.67 -11.08 16.49
N LYS A 123 4.50 -10.02 16.48
CA LYS A 123 4.02 -8.63 16.55
C LYS A 123 3.22 -8.21 15.33
N PHE A 124 3.60 -8.69 14.16
CA PHE A 124 2.84 -8.48 12.93
C PHE A 124 1.45 -9.14 13.00
N ASP A 125 1.36 -10.36 13.54
CA ASP A 125 0.09 -11.06 13.74
C ASP A 125 -0.82 -10.36 14.78
N GLU A 126 -0.22 -9.79 15.84
CA GLU A 126 -0.94 -8.90 16.77
C GLU A 126 -1.51 -7.66 16.04
N ALA A 127 -0.73 -7.04 15.15
CA ALA A 127 -1.16 -5.88 14.36
C ALA A 127 -2.30 -6.22 13.37
N VAL A 128 -2.23 -7.38 12.69
CA VAL A 128 -3.32 -7.87 11.83
C VAL A 128 -4.61 -8.02 12.66
N THR A 129 -4.51 -8.66 13.83
CA THR A 129 -5.66 -8.87 14.72
C THR A 129 -6.28 -7.55 15.18
N LEU A 130 -5.45 -6.59 15.58
CA LEU A 130 -5.89 -5.25 15.97
C LEU A 130 -6.69 -4.59 14.85
N VAL A 131 -6.12 -4.54 13.65
CA VAL A 131 -6.71 -3.89 12.48
C VAL A 131 -8.00 -4.57 12.04
N GLN A 132 -8.11 -5.90 12.17
CA GLN A 132 -9.34 -6.64 11.87
C GLN A 132 -10.47 -6.29 12.84
N ARG A 133 -10.16 -6.24 14.13
CA ARG A 133 -11.14 -6.02 15.20
C ARG A 133 -11.70 -4.60 15.21
N GLU A 134 -10.87 -3.61 14.94
CA GLU A 134 -11.28 -2.22 15.08
C GLU A 134 -12.17 -1.71 13.94
N ALA A 135 -12.87 -0.61 14.23
CA ALA A 135 -13.63 0.10 13.21
C ALA A 135 -12.69 0.60 12.09
N PRO A 136 -13.17 0.67 10.83
CA PRO A 136 -12.38 1.22 9.72
C PRO A 136 -11.89 2.63 10.03
N LEU A 137 -10.67 2.96 9.61
CA LEU A 137 -10.23 4.36 9.57
C LEU A 137 -10.97 5.12 8.44
N SER A 138 -10.78 6.44 8.39
CA SER A 138 -11.18 7.25 7.24
C SER A 138 -10.63 6.64 5.92
N PRO A 139 -11.41 6.62 4.82
CA PRO A 139 -10.94 6.15 3.52
C PRO A 139 -9.67 6.84 3.01
N LEU A 140 -9.37 8.05 3.51
CA LEU A 140 -8.11 8.74 3.19
C LEU A 140 -6.86 7.95 3.59
N TYR A 141 -6.96 7.06 4.60
CA TYR A 141 -5.87 6.14 4.93
C TYR A 141 -5.63 5.09 3.84
N ASP A 142 -6.68 4.66 3.15
CA ASP A 142 -6.57 3.76 2.00
C ASP A 142 -5.90 4.47 0.81
N ASP A 143 -6.23 5.75 0.58
CA ASP A 143 -5.55 6.56 -0.45
C ASP A 143 -4.05 6.69 -0.16
N ILE A 144 -3.68 6.98 1.09
CA ILE A 144 -2.26 7.04 1.51
C ILE A 144 -1.58 5.69 1.27
N ALA A 145 -2.20 4.58 1.68
CA ALA A 145 -1.62 3.26 1.51
C ALA A 145 -1.43 2.91 0.04
N ARG A 146 -2.43 3.15 -0.83
CA ARG A 146 -2.32 2.93 -2.28
C ARG A 146 -1.17 3.72 -2.89
N LEU A 147 -1.06 5.00 -2.56
CA LEU A 147 0.04 5.85 -3.03
C LEU A 147 1.40 5.32 -2.54
N ARG A 148 1.52 4.97 -1.26
CA ARG A 148 2.79 4.47 -0.71
C ARG A 148 3.20 3.12 -1.29
N ILE A 149 2.24 2.22 -1.56
CA ILE A 149 2.50 0.93 -2.21
C ILE A 149 3.07 1.13 -3.61
N VAL A 150 2.47 2.00 -4.44
CA VAL A 150 2.99 2.28 -5.79
C VAL A 150 4.36 2.96 -5.70
N ARG A 151 4.52 3.95 -4.82
CA ARG A 151 5.78 4.68 -4.61
C ARG A 151 6.93 3.78 -4.15
N ALA A 152 6.65 2.66 -3.48
CA ALA A 152 7.68 1.74 -3.00
C ALA A 152 8.60 1.26 -4.13
N HIS A 153 8.05 1.01 -5.32
CA HIS A 153 8.82 0.67 -6.52
C HIS A 153 9.81 1.77 -6.93
N LEU A 154 9.38 3.04 -6.90
CA LEU A 154 10.27 4.17 -7.22
C LEU A 154 11.38 4.36 -6.19
N ARG A 155 11.14 4.01 -4.91
CA ARG A 155 12.17 4.06 -3.85
C ARG A 155 13.31 3.07 -4.08
N GLU A 156 13.07 1.96 -4.77
CA GLU A 156 14.08 0.92 -5.05
C GLU A 156 15.07 1.33 -6.15
N VAL A 157 14.74 2.33 -6.97
CA VAL A 157 15.56 2.72 -8.13
C VAL A 157 16.92 3.25 -7.69
N ASN A 158 16.96 4.21 -6.76
CA ASN A 158 18.22 4.83 -6.32
C ASN A 158 19.17 3.86 -5.60
N PRO A 159 18.72 3.00 -4.66
CA PRO A 159 19.56 1.94 -4.11
C PRO A 159 20.14 1.00 -5.16
N ALA A 160 19.33 0.58 -6.15
CA ALA A 160 19.79 -0.28 -7.23
C ALA A 160 20.85 0.41 -8.12
N LEU A 161 20.65 1.70 -8.44
CA LEU A 161 21.66 2.49 -9.15
C LEU A 161 22.98 2.60 -8.36
N LYS A 162 22.89 2.81 -7.05
CA LYS A 162 24.06 2.90 -6.16
C LYS A 162 24.86 1.59 -6.10
N SER A 163 24.18 0.45 -6.21
CA SER A 163 24.84 -0.87 -6.30
C SER A 163 25.23 -1.26 -7.72
N SER A 164 25.12 -0.36 -8.69
CA SER A 164 25.32 -0.63 -10.13
C SER A 164 24.45 -1.77 -10.67
N ASP A 165 23.31 -2.03 -10.03
CA ASP A 165 22.31 -3.00 -10.47
C ASP A 165 21.28 -2.32 -11.38
N PHE A 166 21.71 -2.03 -12.61
CA PHE A 166 20.85 -1.36 -13.60
C PHE A 166 19.66 -2.21 -14.04
N ALA A 167 19.76 -3.54 -13.94
CA ALA A 167 18.63 -4.42 -14.22
C ALA A 167 17.53 -4.23 -13.17
N LYS A 168 17.87 -4.29 -11.88
CA LYS A 168 16.92 -4.01 -10.80
C LYS A 168 16.36 -2.60 -10.89
N ALA A 169 17.20 -1.59 -11.19
CA ALA A 169 16.73 -0.21 -11.32
C ALA A 169 15.65 -0.06 -12.40
N ARG A 170 15.82 -0.69 -13.57
CA ARG A 170 14.82 -0.72 -14.65
C ARG A 170 13.55 -1.45 -14.22
N THR A 171 13.67 -2.69 -13.71
CA THR A 171 12.51 -3.46 -13.25
C THR A 171 11.70 -2.73 -12.17
N SER A 172 12.37 -2.06 -11.23
CA SER A 172 11.70 -1.26 -10.20
C SER A 172 10.99 -0.04 -10.79
N PHE A 173 11.60 0.64 -11.76
CA PHE A 173 10.93 1.77 -12.42
C PHE A 173 9.75 1.30 -13.30
N ASP A 174 9.90 0.20 -14.03
CA ASP A 174 8.83 -0.39 -14.84
C ASP A 174 7.63 -0.76 -13.95
N ALA A 175 7.87 -1.37 -12.79
CA ALA A 175 6.81 -1.67 -11.83
C ALA A 175 6.11 -0.41 -11.29
N PHE A 176 6.83 0.70 -11.10
CA PHE A 176 6.23 1.99 -10.77
C PHE A 176 5.35 2.50 -11.91
N ASN A 177 5.87 2.47 -13.14
CA ASN A 177 5.18 2.95 -14.35
C ASN A 177 3.89 2.15 -14.62
N GLU A 178 3.96 0.82 -14.58
CA GLU A 178 2.79 -0.07 -14.77
C GLU A 178 1.67 0.14 -13.75
N LYS A 179 2.01 0.65 -12.55
CA LYS A 179 1.04 0.87 -11.47
C LYS A 179 0.60 2.32 -11.35
N TRP A 180 1.21 3.25 -12.09
CA TRP A 180 0.90 4.67 -12.03
C TRP A 180 -0.58 4.96 -12.33
N ASP A 181 -1.12 4.37 -13.40
CA ASP A 181 -2.52 4.53 -13.81
C ASP A 181 -3.52 4.21 -12.68
N SER A 182 -3.16 3.31 -11.76
CA SER A 182 -4.03 2.93 -10.64
C SER A 182 -4.18 4.02 -9.56
N ILE A 183 -3.31 5.03 -9.56
CA ILE A 183 -3.29 6.11 -8.56
C ILE A 183 -3.23 7.52 -9.17
N GLU A 184 -3.09 7.66 -10.48
CA GLU A 184 -2.87 8.96 -11.12
C GLU A 184 -4.02 9.95 -10.87
N ASP A 185 -5.26 9.46 -10.87
CA ASP A 185 -6.45 10.27 -10.59
C ASP A 185 -6.47 10.81 -9.15
N LEU A 186 -5.96 10.03 -8.19
CA LEU A 186 -5.80 10.50 -6.80
C LEU A 186 -4.81 11.66 -6.72
N VAL A 187 -3.70 11.55 -7.47
CA VAL A 187 -2.68 12.60 -7.53
C VAL A 187 -3.24 13.85 -8.20
N LYS A 188 -3.86 13.69 -9.37
CA LYS A 188 -4.45 14.78 -10.15
C LYS A 188 -5.56 15.52 -9.41
N ALA A 189 -6.37 14.81 -8.64
CA ALA A 189 -7.42 15.40 -7.81
C ALA A 189 -6.87 16.30 -6.68
N ARG A 190 -5.63 16.09 -6.25
CA ARG A 190 -4.98 16.91 -5.21
C ARG A 190 -4.08 18.00 -5.77
N SER A 191 -3.35 17.70 -6.84
CA SER A 191 -2.50 18.68 -7.51
C SER A 191 -2.29 18.32 -8.97
N ARG A 192 -2.92 19.10 -9.86
CA ARG A 192 -2.70 18.98 -11.31
C ARG A 192 -1.24 19.24 -11.69
N GLU A 193 -0.60 20.20 -11.04
CA GLU A 193 0.81 20.51 -11.25
C GLU A 193 1.73 19.33 -10.85
N ALA A 194 1.45 18.67 -9.73
CA ALA A 194 2.22 17.50 -9.31
C ALA A 194 2.03 16.34 -10.29
N TYR A 195 0.79 16.08 -10.72
CA TYR A 195 0.48 15.08 -11.76
C TYR A 195 1.27 15.35 -13.05
N ASP A 196 1.14 16.54 -13.66
CA ASP A 196 1.81 16.87 -14.91
C ASP A 196 3.36 16.78 -14.75
N GLY A 197 3.87 17.20 -13.59
CA GLY A 197 5.30 17.13 -13.28
C GLY A 197 5.83 15.69 -13.07
N ILE A 198 5.01 14.80 -12.50
CA ILE A 198 5.36 13.39 -12.31
C ILE A 198 5.36 12.68 -13.67
N GLU A 199 4.33 12.85 -14.51
CA GLU A 199 4.28 12.21 -15.83
C GLU A 199 5.47 12.61 -16.70
N LYS A 200 5.78 13.91 -16.74
CA LYS A 200 6.96 14.40 -17.45
C LYS A 200 8.25 13.77 -16.90
N GLY A 201 8.38 13.73 -15.57
CA GLY A 201 9.55 13.15 -14.92
C GLY A 201 9.69 11.65 -15.18
N MET A 202 8.59 10.90 -15.25
CA MET A 202 8.59 9.48 -15.60
C MET A 202 9.16 9.25 -17.00
N ILE A 203 8.70 10.01 -18.00
CA ILE A 203 9.24 9.94 -19.37
C ILE A 203 10.75 10.25 -19.39
N ASP A 204 11.19 11.24 -18.60
CA ASP A 204 12.60 11.59 -18.52
C ASP A 204 13.45 10.49 -17.85
N ILE A 205 12.93 9.84 -16.80
CA ILE A 205 13.58 8.70 -16.11
C ILE A 205 13.66 7.50 -17.06
N GLU A 206 12.55 7.13 -17.70
CA GLU A 206 12.47 6.00 -18.62
C GLU A 206 13.55 6.11 -19.71
N ARG A 207 13.60 7.25 -20.39
CA ARG A 207 14.59 7.53 -21.43
C ARG A 207 16.02 7.45 -20.91
N ALA A 208 16.29 7.94 -19.70
CA ALA A 208 17.62 7.90 -19.11
C ALA A 208 18.04 6.47 -18.70
N LEU A 209 17.08 5.64 -18.30
CA LEU A 209 17.31 4.24 -17.93
C LEU A 209 17.48 3.30 -19.14
N MET A 210 16.98 3.66 -20.33
CA MET A 210 17.11 2.89 -21.57
C MET A 210 18.56 2.74 -22.06
N GLU A 211 19.47 3.61 -21.62
CA GLU A 211 20.90 3.51 -21.96
C GLU A 211 21.51 2.21 -21.36
N ASN A 212 22.40 1.54 -22.09
CA ASN A 212 23.05 0.31 -21.59
C ASN A 212 23.74 0.53 -20.24
N THR A 213 24.42 1.67 -20.11
CA THR A 213 25.04 2.17 -18.88
C THR A 213 24.46 3.56 -18.59
N PRO A 214 23.37 3.66 -17.82
CA PRO A 214 22.73 4.93 -17.51
C PRO A 214 23.68 5.88 -16.76
N ASP A 215 23.56 7.18 -17.01
CA ASP A 215 24.14 8.20 -16.15
C ASP A 215 23.46 8.17 -14.77
N VAL A 216 24.12 7.52 -13.81
CA VAL A 216 23.63 7.32 -12.44
C VAL A 216 23.27 8.64 -11.76
N GLN A 217 24.07 9.69 -11.95
CA GLN A 217 23.84 10.98 -11.30
C GLN A 217 22.57 11.63 -11.87
N ARG A 218 22.44 11.60 -13.20
CA ARG A 218 21.25 12.12 -13.89
C ARG A 218 19.99 11.38 -13.50
N VAL A 219 19.98 10.05 -13.53
CA VAL A 219 18.79 9.26 -13.17
C VAL A 219 18.41 9.49 -11.71
N THR A 220 19.39 9.51 -10.81
CA THR A 220 19.15 9.78 -9.37
C THR A 220 18.48 11.13 -9.15
N ALA A 221 18.92 12.18 -9.86
CA ALA A 221 18.33 13.51 -9.76
C ALA A 221 16.89 13.56 -10.31
N LEU A 222 16.62 12.85 -11.41
CA LEU A 222 15.28 12.75 -11.98
C LEU A 222 14.31 12.01 -11.03
N VAL A 223 14.73 10.86 -10.48
CA VAL A 223 13.97 10.10 -9.49
C VAL A 223 13.67 10.96 -8.25
N ALA A 224 14.66 11.70 -7.74
CA ALA A 224 14.46 12.60 -6.60
C ALA A 224 13.40 13.68 -6.88
N SER A 225 13.45 14.30 -8.07
CA SER A 225 12.46 15.31 -8.49
C SER A 225 11.03 14.77 -8.53
N VAL A 226 10.84 13.55 -9.08
CA VAL A 226 9.53 12.87 -9.10
C VAL A 226 9.09 12.53 -7.68
N MET A 227 9.98 11.97 -6.85
CA MET A 227 9.71 11.63 -5.46
C MET A 227 9.29 12.85 -4.63
N ASP A 228 9.90 14.01 -4.83
CA ASP A 228 9.54 15.24 -4.10
C ASP A 228 8.10 15.67 -4.40
N LYS A 229 7.70 15.68 -5.67
CA LYS A 229 6.32 16.00 -6.08
C LYS A 229 5.32 14.98 -5.53
N TYR A 230 5.65 13.70 -5.66
CA TYR A 230 4.83 12.61 -5.16
C TYR A 230 4.64 12.70 -3.64
N ASN A 231 5.73 12.93 -2.90
CA ASN A 231 5.71 13.05 -1.45
C ASN A 231 4.92 14.28 -0.97
N GLY A 232 4.92 15.37 -1.74
CA GLY A 232 4.06 16.53 -1.48
C GLY A 232 2.58 16.14 -1.42
N VAL A 233 2.11 15.35 -2.39
CA VAL A 233 0.73 14.85 -2.45
C VAL A 233 0.44 13.89 -1.30
N VAL A 234 1.31 12.90 -1.06
CA VAL A 234 1.15 11.96 0.06
C VAL A 234 1.08 12.72 1.40
N ALA A 235 1.93 13.72 1.60
CA ALA A 235 1.93 14.52 2.82
C ALA A 235 0.65 15.34 2.99
N GLN A 236 0.09 15.87 1.89
CA GLN A 236 -1.20 16.55 1.92
C GLN A 236 -2.32 15.62 2.38
N ILE A 237 -2.49 14.47 1.73
CA ILE A 237 -3.54 13.50 2.07
C ILE A 237 -3.34 12.98 3.50
N THR A 238 -2.08 12.78 3.93
CA THR A 238 -1.78 12.41 5.32
C THR A 238 -2.28 13.44 6.34
N ARG A 239 -2.16 14.74 6.04
CA ARG A 239 -2.71 15.79 6.91
C ARG A 239 -4.23 15.78 6.92
N GLU A 240 -4.85 15.63 5.75
CA GLU A 240 -6.32 15.51 5.60
C GLU A 240 -6.86 14.32 6.41
N ALA A 241 -6.23 13.14 6.30
CA ALA A 241 -6.62 11.93 7.00
C ALA A 241 -6.54 12.07 8.53
N ARG A 242 -5.48 12.72 9.04
CA ARG A 242 -5.31 12.97 10.48
C ARG A 242 -6.36 13.93 11.04
N ASN A 243 -6.79 14.91 10.24
CA ASN A 243 -7.83 15.87 10.62
C ASN A 243 -9.24 15.28 10.55
N ALA A 244 -9.42 14.14 9.87
CA ALA A 244 -10.70 13.45 9.71
C ALA A 244 -10.93 12.31 10.72
N LYS A 245 -10.11 12.24 11.80
CA LYS A 245 -10.24 11.27 12.88
C LYS A 245 -11.39 11.56 13.83
#